data_AF-A0A813KWQ9-F1
#
_entry.id   AF-A0A813KWQ9-F1
#
_cell.length_a   1.000
_cell.length_b   1.000
_cell.length_c   1.000
_cell.angle_alpha   90.00
_cell.angle_beta   90.00
_cell.angle_gamma   90.00
#
_symmetry.space_group_name_H-M   'P 1'
#
loop_
_entity.id
_entity.type
_entity.pdbx_description
1 polymer ?
#
loop_
_entity_poly.entity_id
_entity_poly.type
_entity_poly.pdbx_seq_one_letter_code
_entity_poly.pdbx_strand_id
1 'polypeptide(L)'
;VIAERVKNFNESQNFNGDQSSIRLLPGQDHADRRFWGYKVLVNPSTTEMLCTVTLEALAMGKHVVIPEHPSNDFFKVNFPGRTHLFQGQDPISFAQALKAALAADGPKPLSAAEEELLSWDSAIERMLEAAEVRVLSGRLSRPSESRGSRMAYDIHKSFQTDTPALSELLKGATLKTENSWERYLAGWTKTDSFSKVLEQVRKAMKLQKKDVLS
;
A
#
# COMPACT_ATOMS: atom_id res chain seq x y z
N VAL A 1 6.91 27.70 -1.53
CA VAL A 1 5.63 27.25 -2.13
C VAL A 1 4.81 26.31 -1.23
N ILE A 2 5.20 25.05 -0.98
CA ILE A 2 4.36 24.13 -0.17
C ILE A 2 4.25 24.58 1.29
N ALA A 3 5.36 24.91 1.94
CA ALA A 3 5.35 25.39 3.34
C ALA A 3 4.52 26.66 3.52
N GLU A 4 4.54 27.54 2.53
CA GLU A 4 3.78 28.80 2.51
C GLU A 4 2.29 28.55 2.31
N ARG A 5 1.90 27.60 1.45
CA ARG A 5 0.50 27.17 1.30
C ARG A 5 -0.05 26.56 2.59
N VAL A 6 0.76 25.73 3.28
CA VAL A 6 0.39 25.15 4.57
C VAL A 6 0.20 26.23 5.63
N LYS A 7 1.11 27.20 5.69
CA LYS A 7 1.02 28.35 6.60
C LYS A 7 -0.28 29.15 6.35
N ASN A 8 -0.52 29.55 5.10
CA ASN A 8 -1.70 30.33 4.72
C ASN A 8 -3.01 29.58 4.99
N PHE A 9 -3.04 28.25 4.79
CA PHE A 9 -4.20 27.44 5.15
C PHE A 9 -4.44 27.42 6.66
N ASN A 10 -3.41 27.13 7.46
CA ASN A 10 -3.57 27.08 8.92
C ASN A 10 -4.01 28.43 9.51
N GLU A 11 -3.51 29.53 8.96
CA GLU A 11 -3.92 30.88 9.35
C GLU A 11 -5.38 31.17 8.98
N SER A 12 -5.88 30.63 7.85
CA SER A 12 -7.27 30.78 7.45
C SER A 12 -8.25 29.88 8.21
N GLN A 13 -7.76 28.87 8.96
CA GLN A 13 -8.61 27.99 9.78
C GLN A 13 -8.81 28.49 11.22
N ASN A 14 -8.19 29.60 11.63
CA ASN A 14 -8.40 30.22 12.94
C ASN A 14 -9.73 31.02 12.99
N PHE A 15 -10.86 30.37 12.70
CA PHE A 15 -12.18 30.96 12.88
C PHE A 15 -12.74 30.59 14.26
N ASN A 16 -12.93 31.61 15.09
CA ASN A 16 -13.74 31.68 16.31
C ASN A 16 -14.30 30.35 16.86
N GLY A 17 -13.53 29.73 17.75
CA GLY A 17 -14.01 29.14 19.01
C GLY A 17 -14.85 27.85 19.01
N ASP A 18 -15.50 27.46 17.91
CA ASP A 18 -16.50 26.36 17.96
C ASP A 18 -16.46 25.38 16.76
N GLN A 19 -15.37 25.39 15.98
CA GLN A 19 -15.17 24.41 14.89
C GLN A 19 -13.94 23.55 15.10
N SER A 20 -14.07 22.27 14.74
CA SER A 20 -12.97 21.30 14.67
C SER A 20 -11.86 21.85 13.78
N SER A 21 -10.76 22.30 14.40
CA SER A 21 -9.64 22.91 13.68
C SER A 21 -8.92 21.87 12.82
N ILE A 22 -8.95 22.04 11.50
CA ILE A 22 -8.09 21.27 10.59
C ILE A 22 -6.72 21.94 10.54
N ARG A 23 -5.66 21.20 10.86
CA ARG A 23 -4.28 21.68 10.77
C ARG A 23 -3.49 20.84 9.77
N LEU A 24 -2.95 21.50 8.76
CA LEU A 24 -2.00 20.89 7.83
C LEU A 24 -0.60 20.91 8.44
N LEU A 25 0.05 19.75 8.47
CA LEU A 25 1.43 19.59 8.92
C LEU A 25 2.35 19.40 7.70
N PRO A 26 3.59 19.91 7.72
CA PRO A 26 4.57 19.53 6.72
C PRO A 26 4.94 18.05 6.89
N GLY A 27 5.66 17.47 5.92
CA GLY A 27 6.14 16.09 6.03
C GLY A 27 6.83 15.85 7.37
N GLN A 28 6.39 14.80 8.07
CA GLN A 28 6.93 14.39 9.36
C GLN A 28 7.43 12.97 9.27
N ASP A 29 8.40 12.67 10.12
CA ASP A 29 8.80 11.30 10.40
C ASP A 29 7.63 10.55 11.06
N HIS A 30 7.37 9.30 10.65
CA HIS A 30 6.23 8.53 11.16
C HIS A 30 6.33 8.23 12.66
N ALA A 31 7.54 8.25 13.25
CA ALA A 31 7.76 7.97 14.67
C ALA A 31 7.70 9.24 15.53
N ASP A 32 7.39 10.39 14.92
CA ASP A 32 7.31 11.66 15.63
C ASP A 32 6.29 11.58 16.78
N ARG A 33 6.74 11.97 17.98
CA ARG A 33 5.96 11.89 19.23
C ARG A 33 4.68 12.71 19.19
N ARG A 34 4.58 13.69 18.29
CA ARG A 34 3.33 14.46 18.07
C ARG A 34 2.17 13.56 17.67
N PHE A 35 2.44 12.44 16.99
CA PHE A 35 1.38 11.51 16.59
C PHE A 35 0.86 10.65 17.74
N TRP A 36 1.58 10.55 18.85
CA TRP A 36 1.23 9.65 19.96
C TRP A 36 -0.08 10.05 20.64
N GLY A 37 -0.35 11.35 20.74
CA GLY A 37 -1.58 11.89 21.34
C GLY A 37 -2.85 11.74 20.49
N TYR A 38 -2.73 11.36 19.21
CA TYR A 38 -3.91 11.14 18.36
C TYR A 38 -4.59 9.81 18.68
N LYS A 39 -5.92 9.82 18.73
CA LYS A 39 -6.72 8.64 19.03
C LYS A 39 -7.15 7.84 17.81
N VAL A 40 -7.39 8.54 16.71
CA VAL A 40 -7.98 7.99 15.50
C VAL A 40 -7.09 8.34 14.32
N LEU A 41 -6.73 7.34 13.53
CA LEU A 41 -6.24 7.53 12.17
C LEU A 41 -7.44 7.48 11.21
N VAL A 42 -7.53 8.46 10.32
CA VAL A 42 -8.46 8.41 9.19
C VAL A 42 -7.66 8.15 7.94
N ASN A 43 -7.99 7.07 7.23
CA ASN A 43 -7.41 6.77 5.94
C ASN A 43 -8.54 6.63 4.90
N PRO A 44 -8.82 7.68 4.10
CA PRO A 44 -9.92 7.69 3.15
C PRO A 44 -9.56 7.16 1.75
N SER A 45 -8.41 6.49 1.59
CA SER A 45 -7.97 5.94 0.31
C SER A 45 -8.98 4.95 -0.26
N THR A 46 -9.41 5.14 -1.52
CA THR A 46 -10.43 4.29 -2.16
C THR A 46 -9.93 2.87 -2.47
N THR A 47 -8.62 2.69 -2.63
CA THR A 47 -7.95 1.39 -2.75
C THR A 47 -6.59 1.48 -2.06
N GLU A 48 -6.19 0.44 -1.33
CA GLU A 48 -4.85 0.35 -0.73
C GLU A 48 -4.22 -0.99 -1.05
N MET A 49 -3.01 -0.96 -1.63
CA MET A 49 -2.18 -2.16 -1.81
C MET A 49 -1.14 -2.29 -0.70
N LEU A 50 -0.80 -1.18 -0.02
CA LEU A 50 0.18 -1.09 1.06
C LEU A 50 -0.30 -0.07 2.10
N CYS A 51 -1.08 -0.55 3.05
CA CYS A 51 -1.73 0.23 4.12
C CYS A 51 -0.83 0.40 5.36
N THR A 52 0.46 0.73 5.16
CA THR A 52 1.46 0.75 6.25
C THR A 52 1.09 1.69 7.39
N VAL A 53 0.54 2.88 7.06
CA VAL A 53 0.08 3.84 8.07
C VAL A 53 -1.08 3.30 8.92
N THR A 54 -1.96 2.48 8.32
CA THR A 54 -3.07 1.84 9.03
C THR A 54 -2.56 0.79 10.01
N LEU A 55 -1.58 -0.03 9.58
CA LEU A 55 -0.88 -0.98 10.46
C LEU A 55 -0.14 -0.26 11.60
N GLU A 56 0.60 0.81 11.31
CA GLU A 56 1.33 1.61 12.29
C GLU A 56 0.37 2.22 13.33
N ALA A 57 -0.76 2.77 12.91
CA ALA A 57 -1.76 3.31 13.82
C ALA A 57 -2.35 2.24 14.75
N LEU A 58 -2.63 1.05 14.22
CA LEU A 58 -3.08 -0.10 15.03
C LEU A 58 -2.00 -0.56 16.00
N ALA A 59 -0.73 -0.63 15.57
CA ALA A 59 0.42 -0.95 16.44
C ALA A 59 0.56 0.06 17.60
N MET A 60 0.20 1.32 17.37
CA MET A 60 0.13 2.36 18.42
C MET A 60 -1.16 2.29 19.27
N GLY A 61 -2.01 1.29 19.08
CA GLY A 61 -3.25 1.09 19.80
C GLY A 61 -4.38 2.03 19.39
N LYS A 62 -4.25 2.76 18.28
CA LYS A 62 -5.24 3.74 17.81
C LYS A 62 -6.44 3.05 17.15
N HIS A 63 -7.53 3.80 17.01
CA HIS A 63 -8.65 3.41 16.14
C HIS A 63 -8.35 3.83 14.70
N VAL A 64 -8.88 3.10 13.74
CA VAL A 64 -8.75 3.41 12.31
C VAL A 64 -10.13 3.60 11.68
N VAL A 65 -10.29 4.63 10.87
CA VAL A 65 -11.49 4.87 10.05
C VAL A 65 -11.09 4.69 8.59
N ILE A 66 -11.58 3.63 7.96
CA ILE A 66 -11.16 3.18 6.61
C ILE A 66 -12.38 2.74 5.79
N PRO A 67 -12.34 2.74 4.45
CA PRO A 67 -13.49 2.32 3.66
C PRO A 67 -13.72 0.81 3.73
N GLU A 68 -14.98 0.40 3.62
CA GLU A 68 -15.39 -0.98 3.36
C GLU A 68 -14.93 -1.39 1.96
N HIS A 69 -13.80 -2.10 1.88
CA HIS A 69 -13.17 -2.53 0.63
C HIS A 69 -12.39 -3.82 0.89
N PRO A 70 -12.33 -4.79 -0.07
CA PRO A 70 -11.63 -6.06 0.13
C PRO A 70 -10.16 -5.95 0.56
N SER A 71 -9.47 -4.88 0.15
CA SER A 71 -8.09 -4.63 0.60
C SER A 71 -7.96 -4.35 2.11
N ASN A 72 -9.07 -4.01 2.78
CA ASN A 72 -9.14 -3.73 4.20
C ASN A 72 -9.72 -4.91 5.01
N ASP A 73 -10.02 -6.04 4.38
CA ASP A 73 -10.58 -7.23 5.05
C ASP A 73 -9.67 -7.73 6.18
N PHE A 74 -8.35 -7.62 6.01
CA PHE A 74 -7.39 -7.93 7.06
C PHE A 74 -7.67 -7.14 8.34
N PHE A 75 -7.95 -5.84 8.24
CA PHE A 75 -8.23 -5.00 9.41
C PHE A 75 -9.60 -5.30 10.00
N LYS A 76 -10.61 -5.42 9.14
CA LYS A 76 -11.99 -5.73 9.52
C LYS A 76 -12.09 -7.02 10.33
N VAL A 77 -11.40 -8.07 9.88
CA VAL A 77 -11.45 -9.39 10.52
C VAL A 77 -10.61 -9.44 11.78
N ASN A 78 -9.39 -8.88 11.75
CA ASN A 78 -8.43 -9.07 12.82
C ASN A 78 -8.48 -8.00 13.93
N PHE A 79 -9.02 -6.82 13.64
CA PHE A 79 -9.10 -5.69 14.59
C PHE A 79 -10.52 -5.11 14.71
N PRO A 80 -11.58 -5.94 14.88
CA PRO A 80 -12.97 -5.47 14.84
C PRO A 80 -13.31 -4.44 15.92
N GLY A 81 -12.57 -4.40 17.03
CA GLY A 81 -12.75 -3.41 18.10
C GLY A 81 -12.09 -2.04 17.84
N ARG A 82 -11.28 -1.93 16.78
CA ARG A 82 -10.48 -0.74 16.45
C ARG A 82 -10.71 -0.25 15.02
N THR A 83 -11.33 -1.06 14.17
CA THR A 83 -11.60 -0.74 12.76
C THR A 83 -13.04 -0.26 12.58
N HIS A 84 -13.19 0.99 12.13
CA HIS A 84 -14.48 1.63 11.86
C HIS A 84 -14.61 1.83 10.35
N LEU A 85 -15.64 1.22 9.75
CA LEU A 85 -15.79 1.14 8.30
C LEU A 85 -16.80 2.16 7.79
N PHE A 86 -16.49 2.78 6.65
CA PHE A 86 -17.44 3.64 5.92
C PHE A 86 -17.64 3.20 4.48
N GLN A 87 -18.80 3.53 3.91
CA GLN A 87 -19.21 3.06 2.58
C GLN A 87 -18.79 4.02 1.48
N GLY A 88 -17.82 3.64 0.66
CA GLY A 88 -17.45 4.37 -0.57
C GLY A 88 -17.27 5.87 -0.36
N GLN A 89 -18.02 6.68 -1.11
CA GLN A 89 -18.02 8.15 -0.99
C GLN A 89 -19.21 8.69 -0.17
N ASP A 90 -19.86 7.86 0.66
CA ASP A 90 -20.99 8.30 1.49
C ASP A 90 -20.53 9.12 2.71
N PRO A 91 -20.81 10.44 2.75
CA PRO A 91 -20.41 11.29 3.86
C PRO A 91 -21.14 10.95 5.16
N ILE A 92 -22.35 10.36 5.09
CA ILE A 92 -23.13 10.00 6.28
C ILE A 92 -22.49 8.79 6.97
N SER A 93 -22.21 7.74 6.21
CA SER A 93 -21.48 6.57 6.71
C SER A 93 -20.11 6.94 7.27
N PHE A 94 -19.37 7.83 6.59
CA PHE A 94 -18.10 8.35 7.10
C PHE A 94 -18.25 9.07 8.45
N ALA A 95 -19.23 9.98 8.56
CA ALA A 95 -19.47 10.72 9.79
C ALA A 95 -19.87 9.80 10.95
N GLN A 96 -20.62 8.73 10.69
CA GLN A 96 -20.99 7.71 11.68
C GLN A 96 -19.75 6.94 12.16
N ALA A 97 -18.93 6.44 11.24
CA ALA A 97 -17.70 5.72 11.56
C ALA A 97 -16.73 6.59 12.37
N LEU A 98 -16.55 7.85 11.96
CA LEU A 98 -15.69 8.80 12.67
C LEU A 98 -16.21 9.10 14.08
N LYS A 99 -17.53 9.32 14.25
CA LYS A 99 -18.13 9.53 15.57
C LYS A 99 -17.94 8.32 16.48
N ALA A 100 -18.13 7.11 15.95
CA ALA A 100 -17.91 5.87 16.70
C ALA A 100 -16.44 5.75 17.16
N ALA A 101 -15.48 5.98 16.26
CA ALA A 101 -14.06 5.97 16.58
C ALA A 101 -13.65 7.02 17.63
N LEU A 102 -14.22 8.23 17.53
CA LEU A 102 -13.99 9.31 18.50
C LEU A 102 -14.65 9.05 19.85
N ALA A 103 -15.76 8.32 19.89
CA ALA A 103 -16.48 7.96 21.12
C ALA A 103 -15.89 6.72 21.83
N ALA A 104 -15.19 5.84 21.12
CA ALA A 104 -14.54 4.65 21.69
C ALA A 104 -13.50 5.03 22.76
N ASP A 105 -12.98 4.11 23.57
CA ASP A 105 -11.93 4.48 24.52
C ASP A 105 -10.63 4.91 23.81
N GLY A 106 -9.75 5.65 24.50
CA GLY A 106 -8.47 6.12 23.98
C GLY A 106 -7.53 4.99 23.49
N PRO A 107 -6.35 5.31 22.92
CA PRO A 107 -5.42 4.28 22.47
C PRO A 107 -5.11 3.29 23.60
N LYS A 108 -5.47 2.03 23.40
CA LYS A 108 -5.21 0.94 24.36
C LYS A 108 -4.08 0.07 23.84
N PRO A 109 -3.21 -0.46 24.71
CA PRO A 109 -2.29 -1.53 24.33
C PRO A 109 -3.02 -2.63 23.57
N LEU A 110 -2.34 -3.21 22.61
CA LEU A 110 -2.86 -4.34 21.86
C LEU A 110 -2.97 -5.56 22.78
N SER A 111 -3.89 -6.46 22.47
CA SER A 111 -3.88 -7.79 23.07
C SER A 111 -2.66 -8.57 22.57
N ALA A 112 -2.19 -9.56 23.32
CA ALA A 112 -1.06 -10.40 22.91
C ALA A 112 -1.27 -11.05 21.51
N ALA A 113 -2.52 -11.38 21.16
CA ALA A 113 -2.85 -11.91 19.85
C ALA A 113 -2.76 -10.85 18.73
N GLU A 114 -3.21 -9.62 18.99
CA GLU A 114 -3.07 -8.50 18.05
C GLU A 114 -1.60 -8.10 17.87
N GLU A 115 -0.81 -8.07 18.96
CA GLU A 115 0.63 -7.80 18.92
C GLU A 115 1.37 -8.86 18.10
N GLU A 116 1.10 -10.14 18.36
CA GLU A 116 1.68 -11.24 17.60
C GLU A 116 1.29 -11.14 16.12
N LEU A 117 0.03 -10.84 15.81
CA LEU A 117 -0.41 -10.74 14.42
C LEU A 117 0.33 -9.63 13.64
N LEU A 118 0.66 -8.52 14.32
CA LEU A 118 1.43 -7.41 13.76
C LEU A 118 2.96 -7.62 13.84
N SER A 119 3.42 -8.72 14.45
CA SER A 119 4.84 -9.01 14.57
C SER A 119 5.46 -9.23 13.18
N TRP A 120 6.75 -8.90 13.08
CA TRP A 120 7.52 -9.20 11.86
C TRP A 120 7.58 -10.69 11.61
N ASP A 121 7.68 -11.51 12.65
CA ASP A 121 7.74 -12.97 12.55
C ASP A 121 6.44 -13.50 11.93
N SER A 122 5.28 -13.12 12.47
CA SER A 122 3.98 -13.49 11.90
C SER A 122 3.76 -12.94 10.49
N ALA A 123 4.29 -11.76 10.16
CA ALA A 123 4.24 -11.23 8.80
C ALA A 123 5.11 -12.05 7.84
N ILE A 124 6.29 -12.48 8.27
CA ILE A 124 7.20 -13.34 7.51
C ILE A 124 6.54 -14.71 7.29
N GLU A 125 5.93 -15.30 8.32
CA GLU A 125 5.21 -16.59 8.17
C GLU A 125 4.08 -16.49 7.15
N ARG A 126 3.25 -15.43 7.20
CA ARG A 126 2.21 -15.19 6.17
C ARG A 126 2.81 -15.03 4.78
N MET A 127 3.94 -14.34 4.67
CA MET A 127 4.65 -14.19 3.39
C MET A 127 5.18 -15.53 2.88
N LEU A 128 5.77 -16.35 3.75
CA LEU A 128 6.29 -17.68 3.40
C LEU A 128 5.17 -18.63 2.99
N GLU A 129 4.04 -18.61 3.71
CA GLU A 129 2.84 -19.39 3.35
C GLU A 129 2.27 -18.96 2.00
N ALA A 130 2.14 -17.66 1.75
CA ALA A 130 1.65 -17.16 0.46
C ALA A 130 2.63 -17.44 -0.70
N ALA A 131 3.94 -17.48 -0.41
CA ALA A 131 4.98 -17.83 -1.37
C ALA A 131 5.14 -19.34 -1.57
N GLU A 132 4.56 -20.17 -0.69
CA GLU A 132 4.63 -21.63 -0.78
C GLU A 132 3.89 -22.11 -2.03
N VAL A 133 4.65 -22.59 -3.02
CA VAL A 133 4.08 -23.27 -4.19
C VAL A 133 3.63 -24.66 -3.78
N ARG A 134 2.37 -24.78 -3.33
CA ARG A 134 1.74 -26.06 -2.99
C ARG A 134 1.47 -26.88 -4.26
N VAL A 135 2.47 -27.64 -4.70
CA VAL A 135 2.30 -28.67 -5.74
C VAL A 135 1.51 -29.83 -5.11
N LEU A 136 0.21 -29.89 -5.40
CA LEU A 136 -0.71 -30.88 -4.85
C LEU A 136 -0.23 -32.32 -5.11
N SER A 137 -0.01 -33.07 -4.02
CA SER A 137 -0.01 -34.54 -3.92
C SER A 137 0.81 -35.35 -4.95
N GLY A 138 2.13 -35.41 -4.80
CA GLY A 138 3.02 -36.37 -5.47
C GLY A 138 4.49 -36.06 -5.21
N ARG A 139 5.36 -37.09 -5.18
CA ARG A 139 6.81 -37.04 -4.82
C ARG A 139 7.45 -35.68 -5.12
N LEU A 140 8.08 -35.09 -4.09
CA LEU A 140 8.81 -33.82 -4.13
C LEU A 140 9.50 -33.61 -5.48
N SER A 141 8.85 -32.82 -6.33
CA SER A 141 9.45 -32.30 -7.54
C SER A 141 9.24 -30.80 -7.43
N ARG A 142 10.33 -30.07 -7.22
CA ARG A 142 10.29 -28.60 -7.10
C ARG A 142 9.49 -28.03 -8.28
N PRO A 143 8.80 -26.89 -8.17
CA PRO A 143 8.15 -26.28 -9.32
C PRO A 143 9.09 -26.16 -10.53
N SER A 144 10.39 -25.92 -10.32
CA SER A 144 11.41 -25.94 -11.37
C SER A 144 11.57 -27.26 -12.17
N GLU A 145 10.98 -28.37 -11.70
CA GLU A 145 11.07 -29.70 -12.30
C GLU A 145 9.81 -30.10 -13.09
N SER A 146 8.69 -29.40 -12.91
CA SER A 146 7.54 -29.56 -13.81
C SER A 146 7.85 -28.84 -15.14
N ARG A 147 7.70 -29.53 -16.26
CA ARG A 147 7.95 -28.94 -17.60
C ARG A 147 7.19 -27.62 -17.79
N GLY A 148 5.97 -27.53 -17.28
CA GLY A 148 5.12 -26.33 -17.37
C GLY A 148 5.62 -25.18 -16.52
N SER A 149 6.17 -25.44 -15.33
CA SER A 149 6.68 -24.42 -14.44
C SER A 149 8.07 -23.91 -14.84
N ARG A 150 8.91 -24.76 -15.45
CA ARG A 150 10.16 -24.29 -16.08
C ARG A 150 9.84 -23.41 -17.29
N MET A 151 8.86 -23.80 -18.10
CA MET A 151 8.34 -22.95 -19.17
C MET A 151 7.76 -21.64 -18.64
N ALA A 152 6.98 -21.66 -17.55
CA ALA A 152 6.45 -20.44 -16.93
C ALA A 152 7.56 -19.54 -16.37
N TYR A 153 8.59 -20.11 -15.75
CA TYR A 153 9.78 -19.38 -15.29
C TYR A 153 10.57 -18.80 -16.46
N ASP A 154 10.83 -19.57 -17.52
CA ASP A 154 11.54 -19.12 -18.70
C ASP A 154 10.74 -18.03 -19.44
N ILE A 155 9.42 -18.16 -19.50
CA ILE A 155 8.50 -17.12 -20.00
C ILE A 155 8.58 -15.87 -19.12
N HIS A 156 8.47 -16.00 -17.79
CA HIS A 156 8.55 -14.87 -16.85
C HIS A 156 9.91 -14.16 -16.89
N LYS A 157 10.99 -14.94 -16.97
CA LYS A 157 12.35 -14.44 -17.14
C LYS A 157 12.48 -13.72 -18.49
N SER A 158 11.97 -14.29 -19.58
CA SER A 158 11.96 -13.64 -20.90
C SER A 158 11.11 -12.37 -20.90
N PHE A 159 10.00 -12.32 -20.15
CA PHE A 159 9.21 -11.09 -19.96
C PHE A 159 10.00 -9.98 -19.27
N GLN A 160 10.90 -10.33 -18.34
CA GLN A 160 11.72 -9.36 -17.63
C GLN A 160 12.97 -8.95 -18.40
N THR A 161 13.54 -9.85 -19.22
CA THR A 161 14.82 -9.61 -19.91
C THR A 161 14.67 -9.16 -21.35
N ASP A 162 13.63 -9.62 -22.07
CA ASP A 162 13.49 -9.42 -23.51
C ASP A 162 12.01 -9.32 -23.91
N THR A 163 11.40 -8.14 -24.10
CA THR A 163 10.14 -8.16 -24.88
C THR A 163 9.66 -6.86 -25.48
N PRO A 164 9.49 -6.87 -26.81
CA PRO A 164 8.24 -6.35 -27.40
C PRO A 164 7.34 -7.44 -28.02
N ALA A 165 7.92 -8.49 -28.65
CA ALA A 165 7.16 -9.37 -29.55
C ALA A 165 6.24 -10.39 -28.85
N LEU A 166 6.64 -10.96 -27.70
CA LEU A 166 5.83 -11.96 -26.98
C LEU A 166 4.69 -11.33 -26.16
N SER A 167 4.85 -10.07 -25.72
CA SER A 167 3.79 -9.28 -25.06
C SER A 167 2.60 -9.09 -26.00
N GLU A 168 2.83 -8.74 -27.27
CA GLU A 168 1.77 -8.56 -28.27
C GLU A 168 1.06 -9.88 -28.59
N LEU A 169 1.81 -10.98 -28.64
CA LEU A 169 1.25 -12.31 -28.94
C LEU A 169 0.37 -12.84 -27.80
N LEU A 170 0.77 -12.65 -26.53
CA LEU A 170 -0.08 -13.01 -25.39
C LEU A 170 -1.29 -12.09 -25.26
N LYS A 171 -1.14 -10.77 -25.46
CA LYS A 171 -2.27 -9.83 -25.46
C LYS A 171 -3.35 -10.24 -26.45
N GLY A 172 -2.97 -10.56 -27.70
CA GLY A 172 -3.91 -11.00 -28.73
C GLY A 172 -4.58 -12.35 -28.44
N ALA A 173 -3.91 -13.24 -27.69
CA ALA A 173 -4.42 -14.57 -27.37
C ALA A 173 -5.33 -14.60 -26.12
N THR A 174 -5.00 -13.82 -25.08
CA THR A 174 -5.69 -13.91 -23.77
C THR A 174 -6.65 -12.77 -23.48
N LEU A 175 -6.43 -11.58 -24.05
CA LEU A 175 -7.24 -10.39 -23.78
C LEU A 175 -7.95 -9.99 -25.06
N LYS A 176 -9.15 -10.54 -25.29
CA LYS A 176 -9.98 -10.22 -26.45
C LYS A 176 -10.45 -8.75 -26.51
N THR A 177 -10.19 -7.94 -25.49
CA THR A 177 -10.46 -6.49 -25.45
C THR A 177 -9.56 -5.79 -24.45
N GLU A 178 -9.17 -4.57 -24.77
CA GLU A 178 -8.39 -3.64 -23.94
C GLU A 178 -9.07 -3.42 -22.57
N ASN A 179 -8.35 -3.66 -21.47
CA ASN A 179 -8.91 -3.49 -20.11
C ASN A 179 -8.54 -2.14 -19.49
N SER A 180 -9.26 -1.72 -18.44
CA SER A 180 -9.12 -0.41 -17.80
C SER A 180 -7.72 -0.14 -17.22
N TRP A 181 -6.95 -1.18 -16.90
CA TRP A 181 -5.57 -1.09 -16.44
C TRP A 181 -4.61 -0.66 -17.54
N GLU A 182 -4.86 -1.03 -18.79
CA GLU A 182 -4.02 -0.62 -19.93
C GLU A 182 -4.15 0.88 -20.21
N ARG A 183 -5.35 1.47 -20.05
CA ARG A 183 -5.52 2.93 -20.13
C ARG A 183 -4.81 3.66 -18.99
N TYR A 184 -4.85 3.09 -17.78
CA TYR A 184 -4.19 3.65 -16.61
C TYR A 184 -2.66 3.63 -16.77
N LEU A 185 -2.09 2.49 -17.18
CA LEU A 185 -0.65 2.34 -17.41
C LEU A 185 -0.16 3.13 -18.63
N ALA A 186 -0.97 3.28 -19.68
CA ALA A 186 -0.65 4.13 -20.84
C ALA A 186 -0.66 5.63 -20.50
N GLY A 187 -1.40 6.04 -19.46
CA GLY A 187 -1.30 7.39 -18.89
C GLY A 187 0.01 7.58 -18.10
N TRP A 188 0.46 6.52 -17.42
CA TRP A 188 1.66 6.54 -16.57
C TRP A 188 2.98 6.56 -17.37
N THR A 189 3.03 5.86 -18.50
CA THR A 189 4.18 5.89 -19.43
C THR A 189 4.32 7.21 -20.18
N LYS A 190 3.27 8.04 -20.22
CA LYS A 190 3.28 9.39 -20.82
C LYS A 190 3.77 10.48 -19.88
N THR A 191 3.98 10.18 -18.60
CA THR A 191 4.63 11.12 -17.69
C THR A 191 6.15 11.03 -17.83
N ASP A 192 6.73 12.12 -18.34
CA ASP A 192 8.15 12.42 -18.60
C ASP A 192 9.14 12.15 -17.43
N SER A 193 8.67 11.67 -16.29
CA SER A 193 9.50 11.36 -15.11
C SER A 193 10.14 9.98 -15.21
N PHE A 194 9.47 8.97 -15.76
CA PHE A 194 9.99 7.60 -15.75
C PHE A 194 11.18 7.42 -16.70
N SER A 195 11.13 8.08 -17.87
CA SER A 195 12.23 8.10 -18.84
C SER A 195 13.49 8.77 -18.27
N LYS A 196 13.34 9.90 -17.60
CA LYS A 196 14.43 10.65 -16.96
C LYS A 196 15.06 9.86 -15.80
N VAL A 197 14.25 9.18 -14.99
CA VAL A 197 14.74 8.32 -13.91
C VAL A 197 15.50 7.11 -14.49
N LEU A 198 14.97 6.45 -15.52
CA LEU A 198 15.67 5.34 -16.19
C LEU A 198 17.00 5.77 -16.81
N GLU A 199 17.05 6.96 -17.38
CA GLU A 199 18.25 7.51 -18.01
C GLU A 199 19.32 7.86 -16.95
N GLN A 200 18.91 8.45 -15.82
CA GLN A 200 19.79 8.72 -14.69
C GLN A 200 20.34 7.42 -14.06
N VAL A 201 19.50 6.41 -13.89
CA VAL A 201 19.91 5.08 -13.37
C VAL A 201 20.88 4.39 -14.34
N ARG A 202 20.62 4.43 -15.66
CA ARG A 202 21.54 3.89 -16.66
C ARG A 202 22.88 4.63 -16.69
N LYS A 203 22.88 5.94 -16.47
CA LYS A 203 24.11 6.76 -16.42
C LYS A 203 24.93 6.44 -15.17
N ALA A 204 24.28 6.29 -14.00
CA ALA A 204 24.92 5.88 -12.76
C ALA A 204 25.54 4.47 -12.85
N MET A 205 24.83 3.50 -13.45
CA MET A 205 25.34 2.14 -13.62
C MET A 205 26.50 2.04 -14.64
N LYS A 206 26.55 2.92 -15.65
CA LYS A 206 27.68 3.00 -16.59
C LYS A 206 28.93 3.64 -15.95
N LEU A 207 28.75 4.58 -15.02
CA LEU A 207 29.85 5.20 -14.27
C LEU A 207 30.49 4.19 -13.31
N GLN A 208 29.70 3.41 -12.56
CA GLN A 208 30.24 2.35 -11.69
C GLN A 208 31.03 1.28 -12.43
N LYS A 209 30.67 0.94 -13.67
CA LYS A 209 31.44 -0.02 -14.48
C LYS A 209 32.80 0.52 -14.95
N LYS A 210 32.98 1.85 -15.00
CA LYS A 210 34.26 2.47 -15.38
C LYS A 210 35.21 2.58 -14.20
N ASP A 211 34.69 2.88 -13.01
CA ASP A 211 35.50 3.05 -11.78
C ASP A 211 35.94 1.72 -11.15
N VAL A 212 35.37 0.58 -11.57
CA VAL A 212 35.78 -0.77 -11.15
C VAL A 212 36.81 -1.40 -12.11
N LEU A 213 37.12 -0.74 -13.23
CA LEU A 213 38.05 -1.23 -14.26
C LEU A 213 39.25 -0.27 -14.50
N SER A 214 39.53 0.65 -13.58
CA SER A 214 40.76 1.44 -13.49
C SER A 214 41.52 1.13 -12.22
#